data_AF-A0A941R0S0-F1
#
_entry.id   AF-A0A941R0S0-F1
#
_cell.length_a   1.000
_cell.length_b   1.000
_cell.length_c   1.000
_cell.angle_alpha   90.00
_cell.angle_beta   90.00
_cell.angle_gamma   90.00
#
_symmetry.space_group_name_H-M   'P 1'
#
loop_
_entity.id
_entity.type
_entity.pdbx_description
1 polymer ?
#
loop_
_entity_poly.entity_id
_entity_poly.type
_entity_poly.pdbx_seq_one_letter_code
_entity_poly.pdbx_strand_id
1 'polypeptide(L)'
;MKSFFASTDKENALQAGYLFLIVNILGFVTTGIMGMEAPPGEKLVGFLWGLSLAGVILGMKPLLGDNVPENWRDGTIFFAAAIFTANTLLLGSDGNEFAPFFFFICLNMVALYAVSEGIIGNIYRYSLLVGGVIGMVVSGAGAFFDYEIPEALMPIGLVIWLAFILGLGVGPILAWRNK
;
A
#
# COMPACT_ATOMS: atom_id res chain seq x y z
N MET A 1 8.12 8.22 -25.27
CA MET A 1 6.69 8.16 -24.89
C MET A 1 6.05 6.82 -25.21
N LYS A 2 6.14 6.27 -26.44
CA LYS A 2 5.62 4.90 -26.70
C LYS A 2 6.19 3.84 -25.75
N SER A 3 7.50 3.87 -25.51
CA SER A 3 8.16 2.99 -24.53
C SER A 3 7.76 3.20 -23.07
N PHE A 4 7.25 4.39 -22.72
CA PHE A 4 6.76 4.69 -21.37
C PHE A 4 5.36 4.08 -21.13
N PHE A 5 4.53 4.00 -22.17
CA PHE A 5 3.22 3.35 -22.13
C PHE A 5 3.26 1.86 -22.54
N ALA A 6 4.41 1.36 -23.00
CA ALA A 6 4.61 0.00 -23.48
C ALA A 6 5.69 -0.76 -22.70
N SER A 7 6.00 -0.28 -21.50
CA SER A 7 6.83 -0.98 -20.52
C SER A 7 6.24 -2.34 -20.17
N THR A 8 7.12 -3.31 -19.93
CA THR A 8 6.70 -4.65 -19.53
C THR A 8 6.05 -4.64 -18.14
N ASP A 9 5.26 -5.66 -17.82
CA ASP A 9 4.67 -5.83 -16.49
C ASP A 9 5.73 -5.77 -15.38
N LYS A 10 6.89 -6.40 -15.63
CA LYS A 10 8.03 -6.40 -14.71
C LYS A 10 8.59 -4.99 -14.49
N GLU A 11 8.84 -4.24 -15.56
CA GLU A 11 9.37 -2.88 -15.45
C GLU A 11 8.40 -1.95 -14.74
N ASN A 12 7.10 -2.03 -15.06
CA ASN A 12 6.06 -1.23 -14.41
C ASN A 12 5.97 -1.53 -12.92
N ALA A 13 5.94 -2.80 -12.55
CA ALA A 13 5.86 -3.19 -11.15
C ALA A 13 7.10 -2.79 -10.36
N LEU A 14 8.30 -2.91 -10.94
CA LEU A 14 9.54 -2.45 -10.31
C LEU A 14 9.57 -0.93 -10.13
N GLN A 15 9.18 -0.17 -11.16
CA GLN A 15 9.11 1.30 -11.08
C GLN A 15 8.10 1.75 -10.03
N ALA A 16 6.91 1.15 -10.01
CA ALA A 16 5.90 1.41 -8.99
C ALA A 16 6.41 1.08 -7.58
N GLY A 17 7.04 -0.08 -7.41
CA GLY A 17 7.64 -0.48 -6.13
C GLY A 17 8.71 0.50 -5.64
N TYR A 18 9.65 0.93 -6.49
CA TYR A 18 10.67 1.89 -6.07
C TYR A 18 10.07 3.25 -5.76
N LEU A 19 9.14 3.74 -6.59
CA LEU A 19 8.47 5.00 -6.33
C LEU A 19 7.75 4.95 -4.98
N PHE A 20 7.05 3.85 -4.69
CA PHE A 20 6.36 3.63 -3.43
C PHE A 20 7.32 3.64 -2.23
N LEU A 21 8.49 3.00 -2.34
CA LEU A 21 9.51 3.07 -1.28
C LEU A 21 10.02 4.50 -1.07
N ILE A 22 10.33 5.21 -2.16
CA ILE A 22 10.87 6.58 -2.11
C ILE A 22 9.88 7.52 -1.44
N VAL A 23 8.60 7.52 -1.84
CA VAL A 23 7.59 8.43 -1.27
C VAL A 23 7.29 8.14 0.20
N ASN A 24 7.33 6.87 0.62
CA ASN A 24 7.20 6.53 2.04
C ASN A 24 8.41 7.01 2.86
N ILE A 25 9.64 6.82 2.36
CA ILE A 25 10.86 7.31 3.03
C ILE A 25 10.82 8.85 3.12
N LEU A 26 10.43 9.53 2.05
CA LEU A 26 10.29 10.99 2.05
C LEU A 26 9.27 11.44 3.11
N GLY A 27 8.09 10.82 3.16
CA GLY A 27 7.09 11.10 4.19
C GLY A 27 7.66 10.92 5.60
N PHE A 28 8.29 9.78 5.88
CA PHE A 28 8.87 9.53 7.20
C PHE A 28 9.94 10.55 7.60
N VAL A 29 10.78 10.98 6.66
CA VAL A 29 11.79 12.01 6.93
C VAL A 29 11.12 13.36 7.19
N THR A 30 10.18 13.79 6.35
CA THR A 30 9.61 15.13 6.43
C THR A 30 8.62 15.29 7.59
N THR A 31 7.62 14.41 7.73
CA THR A 31 6.63 14.50 8.81
C THR A 31 7.11 13.81 10.08
N GLY A 32 7.79 12.66 9.98
CA GLY A 32 8.22 11.89 11.15
C GLY A 32 9.45 12.42 11.86
N ILE A 33 10.56 12.63 11.13
CA ILE A 33 11.84 13.09 11.72
C ILE A 33 11.88 14.62 11.83
N MET A 34 11.51 15.32 10.76
CA MET A 34 11.60 16.78 10.71
C MET A 34 10.37 17.49 11.30
N GLY A 35 9.29 16.76 11.59
CA GLY A 35 8.09 17.31 12.23
C GLY A 35 7.36 18.35 11.37
N MET A 36 7.52 18.31 10.05
CA MET A 36 6.91 19.30 9.15
C MET A 36 5.41 19.03 9.04
N GLU A 37 4.58 19.96 9.50
CA GLU A 37 3.12 19.84 9.42
C GLU A 37 2.59 19.86 7.97
N ALA A 38 3.25 20.63 7.07
CA ALA A 38 2.88 20.71 5.65
C ALA A 38 4.15 20.78 4.78
N PRO A 39 4.78 19.64 4.46
CA PRO A 39 5.99 19.59 3.64
C PRO A 39 5.75 20.19 2.24
N PRO A 40 6.70 20.95 1.67
CA PRO A 40 6.60 21.41 0.29
C PRO A 40 6.38 20.23 -0.67
N GLY A 41 5.32 20.32 -1.48
CA GLY A 41 4.97 19.26 -2.43
C GLY A 41 4.23 18.07 -1.82
N GLU A 42 3.73 18.15 -0.58
CA GLU A 42 2.95 17.10 0.09
C GLU A 42 1.85 16.50 -0.80
N LYS A 43 1.05 17.34 -1.47
CA LYS A 43 -0.01 16.86 -2.38
C LYS A 43 0.53 16.06 -3.56
N LEU A 44 1.69 16.44 -4.09
CA LEU A 44 2.34 15.68 -5.16
C LEU A 44 2.87 14.35 -4.61
N VAL A 45 3.49 14.34 -3.44
CA VAL A 45 3.97 13.10 -2.78
C VAL A 45 2.80 12.17 -2.49
N GLY A 46 1.69 12.69 -1.98
CA GLY A 46 0.45 11.94 -1.75
C GLY A 46 -0.12 11.37 -3.05
N PHE A 47 -0.16 12.14 -4.13
CA PHE A 47 -0.56 11.64 -5.45
C PHE A 47 0.34 10.48 -5.92
N LEU A 48 1.65 10.66 -5.84
CA LEU A 48 2.64 9.65 -6.23
C LEU A 48 2.57 8.40 -5.34
N TRP A 49 2.23 8.55 -4.05
CA TRP A 49 2.00 7.46 -3.12
C TRP A 49 0.82 6.59 -3.57
N GLY A 50 -0.34 7.19 -3.88
CA GLY A 50 -1.49 6.44 -4.37
C GLY A 50 -1.23 5.80 -5.74
N LEU A 51 -0.58 6.53 -6.66
CA LEU A 51 -0.24 6.03 -7.99
C LEU A 51 0.69 4.82 -7.90
N SER A 52 1.74 4.91 -7.08
CA SER A 52 2.72 3.84 -6.90
C SER A 52 2.14 2.63 -6.19
N LEU A 53 1.32 2.82 -5.16
CA LEU A 53 0.61 1.73 -4.49
C LEU A 53 -0.35 0.99 -5.44
N ALA A 54 -1.13 1.73 -6.24
CA ALA A 54 -1.99 1.12 -7.25
C ALA A 54 -1.17 0.34 -8.30
N GLY A 55 -0.02 0.89 -8.73
CA GLY A 55 0.90 0.20 -9.64
C GLY A 55 1.49 -1.08 -9.05
N VAL A 56 1.86 -1.08 -7.76
CA VAL A 56 2.30 -2.29 -7.03
C VAL A 56 1.21 -3.36 -7.07
N ILE A 57 -0.03 -2.98 -6.72
CA ILE A 57 -1.16 -3.90 -6.68
C ILE A 57 -1.45 -4.44 -8.08
N LEU A 58 -1.50 -3.61 -9.12
CA LEU A 58 -1.65 -4.08 -10.50
C LEU A 58 -0.53 -5.03 -10.92
N GLY A 59 0.71 -4.74 -10.52
CA GLY A 59 1.87 -5.61 -10.73
C GLY A 59 1.76 -6.98 -10.06
N MET A 60 0.88 -7.14 -9.07
CA MET A 60 0.60 -8.44 -8.46
C MET A 60 -0.22 -9.35 -9.36
N LYS A 61 -1.12 -8.82 -10.21
CA LYS A 61 -1.98 -9.64 -11.09
C LYS A 61 -1.17 -10.63 -11.95
N PRO A 62 -0.17 -10.20 -12.75
CA PRO A 62 0.65 -11.12 -13.54
C PRO A 62 1.69 -11.90 -12.71
N LEU A 63 2.01 -11.49 -11.47
CA LEU A 63 2.80 -12.30 -10.54
C LEU A 63 2.01 -13.50 -10.04
N LEU A 64 0.76 -13.27 -9.63
CA LEU A 64 -0.15 -14.29 -9.11
C LEU A 64 -0.50 -15.32 -10.19
N GLY A 65 -0.62 -14.90 -11.45
CA GLY A 65 -0.91 -15.80 -12.57
C GLY A 65 -2.19 -16.60 -12.33
N ASP A 66 -2.13 -17.91 -12.58
CA ASP A 66 -3.27 -18.82 -12.39
C ASP A 66 -3.39 -19.36 -10.96
N ASN A 67 -2.56 -18.90 -10.01
CA ASN A 67 -2.62 -19.33 -8.61
C ASN A 67 -3.81 -18.72 -7.85
N VAL A 68 -4.57 -17.82 -8.49
CA VAL A 68 -5.75 -17.18 -7.92
C VAL A 68 -7.00 -17.49 -8.73
N PRO A 69 -8.15 -17.69 -8.06
CA PRO A 69 -9.45 -17.74 -8.74
C PRO A 69 -9.69 -16.51 -9.62
N GLU A 70 -10.44 -16.69 -10.71
CA GLU A 70 -10.64 -15.63 -11.72
C GLU A 70 -11.26 -14.35 -11.14
N ASN A 71 -12.19 -14.48 -10.18
CA ASN A 71 -12.78 -13.35 -9.48
C ASN A 71 -11.74 -12.54 -8.67
N TRP A 72 -10.70 -13.19 -8.14
CA TRP A 72 -9.60 -12.51 -7.44
C TRP A 72 -8.63 -11.82 -8.40
N ARG A 73 -8.45 -12.39 -9.60
CA ARG A 73 -7.60 -11.82 -10.65
C ARG A 73 -8.11 -10.44 -11.10
N ASP A 74 -9.42 -10.27 -11.17
CA ASP A 74 -10.06 -8.97 -11.43
C ASP A 74 -10.20 -8.13 -10.17
N GLY A 75 -10.31 -8.77 -9.01
CA GLY A 75 -10.24 -8.12 -7.70
C GLY A 75 -9.01 -7.21 -7.55
N THR A 76 -7.83 -7.67 -7.98
CA THR A 76 -6.59 -6.86 -7.95
C THR A 76 -6.71 -5.55 -8.74
N ILE A 77 -7.41 -5.55 -9.87
CA ILE A 77 -7.67 -4.32 -10.65
C ILE A 77 -8.62 -3.41 -9.89
N PHE A 78 -9.71 -3.98 -9.36
CA PHE A 78 -10.68 -3.24 -8.56
C PHE A 78 -10.00 -2.57 -7.35
N PHE A 79 -9.15 -3.30 -6.62
CA PHE A 79 -8.42 -2.77 -5.47
C PHE A 79 -7.49 -1.62 -5.85
N ALA A 80 -6.71 -1.76 -6.93
CA ALA A 80 -5.83 -0.71 -7.39
C ALA A 80 -6.60 0.55 -7.81
N ALA A 81 -7.72 0.39 -8.54
CA ALA A 81 -8.56 1.50 -8.95
C ALA A 81 -9.19 2.21 -7.75
N ALA A 82 -9.79 1.45 -6.82
CA ALA A 82 -10.39 2.01 -5.61
C ALA A 82 -9.36 2.76 -4.77
N ILE A 83 -8.15 2.20 -4.62
CA ILE A 83 -7.08 2.84 -3.84
C ILE A 83 -6.64 4.15 -4.49
N PHE A 84 -6.40 4.14 -5.81
CA PHE A 84 -5.98 5.34 -6.50
C PHE A 84 -7.05 6.43 -6.45
N THR A 85 -8.32 6.07 -6.70
CA THR A 85 -9.43 7.02 -6.64
C THR A 85 -9.60 7.61 -5.24
N ALA A 86 -9.64 6.78 -4.20
CA ALA A 86 -9.77 7.25 -2.82
C ALA A 86 -8.60 8.18 -2.46
N ASN A 87 -7.36 7.80 -2.79
CA ASN A 87 -6.20 8.63 -2.55
C ASN A 87 -6.28 9.99 -3.27
N THR A 88 -6.75 10.02 -4.52
CA THR A 88 -6.92 11.30 -5.24
C THR A 88 -7.98 12.21 -4.62
N LEU A 89 -9.03 11.64 -4.03
CA LEU A 89 -10.06 12.42 -3.32
C LEU A 89 -9.50 13.01 -2.01
N LEU A 90 -8.65 12.28 -1.30
CA LEU A 90 -8.02 12.72 -0.05
C LEU A 90 -7.08 13.92 -0.23
N LEU A 91 -6.54 14.16 -1.44
CA LEU A 91 -5.65 15.32 -1.69
C LEU A 91 -6.32 16.68 -1.51
N GLY A 92 -7.65 16.71 -1.51
CA GLY A 92 -8.47 17.90 -1.30
C GLY A 92 -9.46 17.76 -0.16
N SER A 93 -9.32 16.76 0.71
CA SER A 93 -10.16 16.62 1.89
C SER A 93 -9.54 17.29 3.11
N ASP A 94 -10.40 17.80 3.98
CA ASP A 94 -10.03 18.52 5.21
C ASP A 94 -10.43 17.71 6.46
N GLY A 95 -10.95 16.48 6.28
CA GLY A 95 -11.52 15.64 7.34
C GLY A 95 -10.72 14.35 7.62
N ASN A 96 -11.32 13.47 8.42
CA ASN A 96 -10.77 12.16 8.77
C ASN A 96 -11.24 11.05 7.81
N GLU A 97 -11.18 11.31 6.49
CA GLU A 97 -11.58 10.32 5.49
C GLU A 97 -10.51 9.22 5.28
N PHE A 98 -9.35 9.35 5.94
CA PHE A 98 -8.24 8.40 5.83
C PHE A 98 -8.53 7.06 6.52
N ALA A 99 -9.24 7.02 7.65
CA ALA A 99 -9.42 5.78 8.42
C ALA A 99 -10.17 4.67 7.66
N PRO A 100 -11.33 4.92 7.00
CA PRO A 100 -12.00 3.91 6.18
C PRO A 100 -11.16 3.49 4.95
N PHE A 101 -10.45 4.45 4.35
CA PHE A 101 -9.53 4.17 3.24
C PHE A 101 -8.39 3.24 3.67
N PHE A 102 -7.76 3.52 4.80
CA PHE A 102 -6.67 2.72 5.34
C PHE A 102 -7.15 1.33 5.77
N PHE A 103 -8.36 1.21 6.33
CA PHE A 103 -8.98 -0.09 6.61
C PHE A 103 -9.05 -0.97 5.35
N PHE A 104 -9.49 -0.39 4.23
CA PHE A 104 -9.59 -1.10 2.97
C PHE A 104 -8.22 -1.55 2.43
N ILE A 105 -7.18 -0.72 2.57
CA ILE A 105 -5.81 -1.11 2.24
C ILE A 105 -5.35 -2.29 3.09
N CYS A 106 -5.58 -2.24 4.40
CA CYS A 106 -5.17 -3.31 5.32
C CYS A 106 -5.92 -4.63 5.04
N LEU A 107 -7.20 -4.56 4.68
CA LEU A 107 -7.95 -5.72 4.18
C LEU A 107 -7.31 -6.31 2.93
N ASN A 108 -6.89 -5.47 1.98
CA ASN A 108 -6.19 -5.91 0.79
C ASN A 108 -4.84 -6.57 1.10
N MET A 109 -4.11 -6.09 2.11
CA MET A 109 -2.87 -6.76 2.57
C MET A 109 -3.13 -8.18 3.07
N VAL A 110 -4.17 -8.39 3.89
CA VAL A 110 -4.55 -9.72 4.40
C VAL A 110 -4.93 -10.65 3.24
N ALA A 111 -5.69 -10.13 2.28
CA ALA A 111 -6.02 -10.86 1.08
C ALA A 111 -4.77 -11.26 0.27
N LEU A 112 -3.86 -10.31 0.03
CA LEU A 112 -2.61 -10.55 -0.68
C LEU A 112 -1.73 -11.58 0.04
N TYR A 113 -1.70 -11.58 1.38
CA TYR A 113 -1.01 -12.63 2.14
C TYR A 113 -1.53 -14.03 1.80
N ALA A 114 -2.86 -14.19 1.72
CA ALA A 114 -3.48 -15.48 1.46
C ALA A 114 -3.21 -16.00 0.05
N VAL A 115 -3.20 -15.09 -0.95
CA VAL A 115 -3.07 -15.49 -2.36
C VAL A 115 -1.64 -15.51 -2.90
N SER A 116 -0.67 -14.94 -2.18
CA SER A 116 0.72 -14.82 -2.65
C SER A 116 1.65 -15.94 -2.17
N GLU A 117 1.10 -17.04 -1.65
CA GLU A 117 1.88 -18.19 -1.20
C GLU A 117 2.73 -18.77 -2.35
N GLY A 118 4.00 -19.05 -2.06
CA GLY A 118 4.97 -19.52 -3.06
C GLY A 118 5.45 -18.47 -4.05
N ILE A 119 4.87 -17.26 -4.04
CA ILE A 119 5.20 -16.17 -4.99
C ILE A 119 5.99 -15.07 -4.28
N ILE A 120 5.48 -14.58 -3.15
CA ILE A 120 6.18 -13.62 -2.30
C ILE A 120 6.91 -14.38 -1.18
N GLY A 121 8.16 -14.01 -0.93
CA GLY A 121 8.95 -14.59 0.15
C GLY A 121 8.29 -14.42 1.52
N ASN A 122 8.36 -15.46 2.36
CA ASN A 122 7.58 -15.55 3.60
C ASN A 122 7.76 -14.35 4.55
N ILE A 123 8.96 -13.78 4.66
CA ILE A 123 9.19 -12.60 5.51
C ILE A 123 8.25 -11.46 5.10
N TYR A 124 8.14 -11.17 3.80
CA TYR A 124 7.27 -10.10 3.30
C TYR A 124 5.79 -10.48 3.33
N ARG A 125 5.48 -11.76 3.09
CA ARG A 125 4.12 -12.29 3.21
C ARG A 125 3.60 -12.11 4.63
N TYR A 126 4.38 -12.46 5.65
CA TYR A 126 4.00 -12.27 7.03
C TYR A 126 3.93 -10.78 7.43
N SER A 127 4.74 -9.91 6.82
CA SER A 127 4.56 -8.46 6.97
C SER A 127 3.19 -8.00 6.45
N LEU A 128 2.70 -8.54 5.33
CA LEU A 128 1.34 -8.26 4.85
C LEU A 128 0.28 -8.70 5.85
N LEU A 129 0.41 -9.90 6.43
CA LEU A 129 -0.55 -10.42 7.40
C LEU A 129 -0.56 -9.58 8.69
N VAL A 130 0.62 -9.37 9.30
CA VAL A 130 0.74 -8.66 10.58
C VAL A 130 0.29 -7.21 10.43
N GLY A 131 0.80 -6.50 9.41
CA GLY A 131 0.40 -5.13 9.15
C GLY A 131 -1.08 -5.01 8.77
N GLY A 132 -1.59 -5.94 7.96
CA GLY A 132 -2.99 -5.96 7.53
C GLY A 132 -3.96 -6.22 8.67
N VAL A 133 -3.72 -7.23 9.51
CA VAL A 133 -4.63 -7.54 10.64
C VAL A 133 -4.63 -6.44 11.68
N ILE A 134 -3.44 -5.97 12.12
CA ILE A 134 -3.35 -4.91 13.12
C ILE A 134 -3.93 -3.62 12.55
N GLY A 135 -3.60 -3.27 11.30
CA GLY A 135 -4.11 -2.09 10.63
C GLY A 135 -5.64 -2.09 10.52
N MET A 136 -6.26 -3.22 10.12
CA MET A 136 -7.72 -3.33 10.08
C MET A 136 -8.37 -3.10 11.45
N VAL A 137 -7.80 -3.65 12.53
CA VAL A 137 -8.35 -3.45 13.88
C VAL A 137 -8.27 -1.98 14.28
N VAL A 138 -7.10 -1.38 14.10
CA VAL A 138 -6.81 0.02 14.46
C VAL A 138 -7.68 0.99 13.66
N SER A 139 -7.65 0.90 12.33
CA SER A 139 -8.39 1.82 11.47
C SER A 139 -9.88 1.55 11.47
N GLY A 140 -10.29 0.29 11.64
CA GLY A 140 -11.69 -0.11 11.75
C GLY A 140 -12.34 0.36 13.05
N ALA A 141 -11.60 0.37 14.17
CA ALA A 141 -12.07 0.92 15.44
C ALA A 141 -12.47 2.39 15.29
N GLY A 142 -11.64 3.20 14.64
CA GLY A 142 -11.97 4.60 14.33
C GLY A 142 -13.09 4.73 13.29
N ALA A 143 -13.02 3.98 12.19
CA ALA A 143 -13.94 4.14 11.06
C ALA A 143 -15.38 3.66 11.30
N PHE A 144 -15.58 2.63 12.14
CA PHE A 144 -16.88 1.98 12.30
C PHE A 144 -17.47 2.08 13.71
N PHE A 145 -16.67 2.47 14.70
CA PHE A 145 -17.07 2.52 16.11
C PHE A 145 -16.73 3.84 16.79
N ASP A 146 -16.24 4.84 16.04
CA ASP A 146 -15.82 6.16 16.54
C ASP A 146 -14.84 6.06 17.72
N TYR A 147 -14.01 5.02 17.74
CA TYR A 147 -13.04 4.78 18.81
C TYR A 147 -11.73 5.53 18.54
N GLU A 148 -11.36 6.41 19.46
CA GLU A 148 -10.06 7.08 19.46
C GLU A 148 -9.00 6.19 20.10
N ILE A 149 -7.92 5.92 19.36
CA ILE A 149 -6.82 5.09 19.85
C ILE A 149 -6.01 5.88 20.88
N PRO A 150 -5.76 5.30 22.07
CA PRO A 150 -4.93 5.95 23.09
C PRO A 150 -3.55 6.31 22.56
N GLU A 151 -3.03 7.48 22.94
CA GLU A 151 -1.70 7.95 22.55
C GLU A 151 -0.59 6.95 22.88
N ALA A 152 -0.72 6.20 23.98
CA ALA A 152 0.22 5.16 24.38
C ALA A 152 0.38 4.03 23.34
N LEU A 153 -0.59 3.87 22.43
CA LEU A 153 -0.57 2.90 21.34
C LEU A 153 -0.06 3.49 20.02
N MET A 154 0.30 4.77 19.95
CA MET A 154 0.91 5.38 18.76
C MET A 154 2.12 4.59 18.19
N PRO A 155 2.99 3.95 19.00
CA PRO A 155 4.08 3.11 18.46
C PRO A 155 3.60 1.96 17.55
N ILE A 156 2.34 1.52 17.69
CA ILE A 156 1.75 0.51 16.78
C ILE A 156 1.66 1.04 15.35
N GLY A 157 1.44 2.34 15.16
CA GLY A 157 1.44 2.98 13.84
C GLY A 157 2.75 2.76 13.09
N LEU A 158 3.89 2.83 13.79
CA LEU A 158 5.21 2.55 13.19
C LEU A 158 5.34 1.09 12.76
N VAL A 159 4.84 0.14 13.57
CA VAL A 159 4.86 -1.28 13.24
C VAL A 159 4.01 -1.56 12.00
N ILE A 160 2.80 -1.00 11.93
CA ILE A 160 1.92 -1.14 10.76
C ILE A 160 2.61 -0.56 9.53
N TRP A 161 3.19 0.63 9.64
CA TRP A 161 3.85 1.30 8.53
C TRP A 161 5.08 0.54 8.00
N LEU A 162 5.92 0.01 8.88
CA LEU A 162 7.06 -0.84 8.47
C LEU A 162 6.58 -2.14 7.81
N ALA A 163 5.58 -2.79 8.39
CA ALA A 163 4.99 -4.00 7.82
C ALA A 163 4.38 -3.74 6.44
N PHE A 164 3.75 -2.58 6.26
CA PHE A 164 3.18 -2.10 5.00
C PHE A 164 4.25 -1.89 3.92
N ILE A 165 5.34 -1.17 4.23
CA ILE A 165 6.45 -0.94 3.29
C ILE A 165 7.14 -2.25 2.91
N LEU A 166 7.40 -3.12 3.89
CA LEU A 166 8.05 -4.41 3.64
C LEU A 166 7.14 -5.31 2.80
N GLY A 167 5.86 -5.39 3.14
CA GLY A 167 4.88 -6.27 2.50
C GLY A 167 4.50 -5.84 1.09
N LEU A 168 4.18 -4.56 0.88
CA LEU A 168 3.73 -4.04 -0.43
C LEU A 168 4.85 -3.39 -1.24
N GLY A 169 5.90 -2.86 -0.61
CA GLY A 169 7.04 -2.29 -1.33
C GLY A 169 8.09 -3.35 -1.66
N VAL A 170 8.78 -3.83 -0.64
CA VAL A 170 9.99 -4.68 -0.81
C VAL A 170 9.64 -6.06 -1.36
N GLY A 171 8.61 -6.72 -0.82
CA GLY A 171 8.21 -8.06 -1.22
C GLY A 171 7.94 -8.20 -2.73
N PRO A 172 7.04 -7.40 -3.31
CA PRO A 172 6.75 -7.43 -4.74
C PRO A 172 7.96 -7.11 -5.63
N ILE A 173 8.83 -6.16 -5.23
CA ILE A 173 10.07 -5.87 -5.97
C ILE A 173 10.94 -7.12 -6.07
N LEU A 174 11.17 -7.81 -4.95
CA LEU A 174 12.02 -8.99 -4.93
C LEU A 174 11.39 -10.16 -5.69
N ALA A 175 10.08 -10.35 -5.58
CA ALA A 175 9.35 -11.35 -6.36
C ALA A 175 9.55 -11.14 -7.88
N TRP A 176 9.45 -9.88 -8.35
CA TRP A 176 9.69 -9.55 -9.76
C TRP A 176 11.15 -9.69 -10.20
N ARG A 177 12.12 -9.43 -9.32
CA ARG A 177 13.54 -9.61 -9.66
C ARG A 177 13.90 -11.08 -9.86
N ASN A 178 13.22 -11.97 -9.15
CA ASN A 178 13.45 -13.41 -9.21
C ASN A 178 12.71 -14.12 -10.36
N LYS A 179 11.85 -13.40 -11.09
CA LYS A 179 11.08 -13.88 -12.24
C LYS A 179 11.69 -13.38 -13.55
#